data_AF-A0A2E0WK22-F1
#
_entry.id   AF-A0A2E0WK22-F1
#
_cell.length_a   1.000
_cell.length_b   1.000
_cell.length_c   1.000
_cell.angle_alpha   90.00
_cell.angle_beta   90.00
_cell.angle_gamma   90.00
#
_symmetry.space_group_name_H-M   'P 1'
#
loop_
_entity.id
_entity.type
_entity.pdbx_description
1 polymer ?
#
loop_
_entity_poly.entity_id
_entity_poly.type
_entity_poly.pdbx_seq_one_letter_code
_entity_poly.pdbx_strand_id
1 'polypeptide(L)'
;MPAGRPLEYDPDAALEAAMQLFWRQGYEATSLQDLLREMRLSKSSFYQAFGSKHALFGRCIDHYRDSLARGMQQQLEAAPRAWDFIAGMLQSVAGETQGEDARRGCLVMNTASEFGQSDAEVAARVRAGTARFRKVFLQAVKRAQAEGDIPAERDAGLLADYLVTNMSGLRSLTKAGASAASIRRIAGVTLSALR
;
A
#
# COMPACT_ATOMS: atom_id res chain seq x y z
N MET A 1 -16.16 -17.04 32.76
CA MET A 1 -15.02 -16.95 31.83
C MET A 1 -13.93 -16.18 32.54
N PRO A 2 -12.69 -16.67 32.69
CA PRO A 2 -11.69 -15.88 33.39
C PRO A 2 -11.32 -14.70 32.49
N ALA A 3 -11.53 -13.49 33.01
CA ALA A 3 -11.10 -12.26 32.38
C ALA A 3 -9.57 -12.35 32.18
N GLY A 4 -9.15 -12.39 30.91
CA GLY A 4 -7.73 -12.34 30.56
C GLY A 4 -7.10 -11.12 31.18
N ARG A 5 -5.89 -11.29 31.74
CA ARG A 5 -5.07 -10.19 32.26
C ARG A 5 -5.04 -9.05 31.22
N PRO A 6 -5.21 -7.78 31.62
CA PRO A 6 -5.16 -6.65 30.69
C PRO A 6 -3.88 -6.73 29.87
N LEU A 7 -3.99 -6.54 28.54
CA LEU A 7 -2.83 -6.45 27.68
C LEU A 7 -2.01 -5.22 28.14
N GLU A 8 -0.75 -5.42 28.50
CA GLU A 8 0.18 -4.34 28.87
C GLU A 8 0.61 -3.50 27.66
N TYR A 9 0.08 -3.78 26.47
CA TYR A 9 0.43 -3.12 25.22
C TYR A 9 -0.81 -2.88 24.35
N ASP A 10 -0.71 -1.90 23.45
CA ASP A 10 -1.70 -1.61 22.42
C ASP A 10 -1.47 -2.52 21.19
N PRO A 11 -2.40 -3.45 20.87
CA PRO A 11 -2.27 -4.35 19.74
C PRO A 11 -2.16 -3.67 18.38
N ASP A 12 -2.84 -2.54 18.18
CA ASP A 12 -2.82 -1.82 16.92
C ASP A 12 -1.47 -1.12 16.74
N ALA A 13 -0.95 -0.50 17.81
CA ALA A 13 0.39 0.08 17.79
C ALA A 13 1.48 -0.98 17.55
N ALA A 14 1.35 -2.17 18.13
CA ALA A 14 2.28 -3.26 17.91
C ALA A 14 2.21 -3.80 16.47
N LEU A 15 1.01 -3.90 15.89
CA LEU A 15 0.82 -4.31 14.50
C LEU A 15 1.41 -3.30 13.52
N GLU A 16 1.19 -2.01 13.78
CA GLU A 16 1.76 -0.91 12.99
C GLU A 16 3.29 -0.94 13.05
N ALA A 17 3.87 -1.08 14.24
CA ALA A 17 5.33 -1.20 14.42
C ALA A 17 5.92 -2.38 13.62
N ALA A 18 5.26 -3.55 13.68
CA ALA A 18 5.66 -4.71 12.89
C ALA A 18 5.54 -4.45 11.38
N MET A 19 4.45 -3.82 10.94
CA MET A 19 4.23 -3.47 9.53
C MET A 19 5.33 -2.55 9.02
N GLN A 20 5.66 -1.49 9.78
CA GLN A 20 6.73 -0.55 9.45
C GLN A 20 8.08 -1.26 9.35
N LEU A 21 8.37 -2.19 10.26
CA LEU A 21 9.60 -3.00 10.20
C LEU A 21 9.64 -3.86 8.94
N PHE A 22 8.60 -4.67 8.68
CA PHE A 22 8.52 -5.48 7.46
C PHE A 22 8.62 -4.65 6.19
N TRP A 23 8.05 -3.44 6.18
CA TRP A 23 8.11 -2.55 5.03
C TRP A 23 9.52 -2.03 4.76
N ARG A 24 10.32 -1.79 5.80
CA ARG A 24 11.71 -1.32 5.66
C ARG A 24 12.67 -2.42 5.19
N GLN A 25 12.57 -3.62 5.73
CA GLN A 25 13.60 -4.67 5.56
C GLN A 25 13.13 -5.92 4.78
N GLY A 26 11.82 -6.09 4.55
CA GLY A 26 11.26 -7.29 3.94
C GLY A 26 10.97 -8.39 4.96
N TYR A 27 10.24 -9.42 4.54
CA TYR A 27 9.87 -10.51 5.43
C TYR A 27 11.09 -11.32 5.83
N GLU A 28 11.88 -11.84 4.90
CA GLU A 28 12.97 -12.77 5.17
C GLU A 28 14.04 -12.17 6.10
N ALA A 29 14.44 -10.92 5.85
CA ALA A 29 15.45 -10.22 6.65
C ALA A 29 14.98 -9.84 8.07
N THR A 30 13.67 -9.96 8.38
CA THR A 30 13.13 -9.61 9.69
C THR A 30 13.21 -10.79 10.67
N SER A 31 14.04 -10.71 11.71
CA SER A 31 14.09 -11.77 12.72
C SER A 31 12.96 -11.64 13.76
N LEU A 32 12.69 -12.72 14.50
CA LEU A 32 11.78 -12.65 15.66
C LEU A 32 12.29 -11.66 16.71
N GLN A 33 13.61 -11.58 16.93
CA GLN A 33 14.18 -10.66 17.91
C GLN A 33 13.96 -9.19 17.53
N ASP A 34 14.04 -8.87 16.24
CA ASP A 34 13.75 -7.52 15.75
C ASP A 34 12.28 -7.17 15.97
N LEU A 35 11.36 -8.11 15.69
CA LEU A 35 9.92 -7.93 15.95
C LEU A 35 9.63 -7.69 17.44
N LEU A 36 10.17 -8.53 18.33
CA LEU A 36 9.97 -8.37 19.77
C LEU A 36 10.46 -7.00 20.25
N ARG A 37 11.59 -6.53 19.72
CA ARG A 37 12.16 -5.22 20.06
C ARG A 37 11.29 -4.08 19.53
N GLU A 38 10.93 -4.11 18.26
CA GLU A 38 10.17 -3.05 17.59
C GLU A 38 8.75 -2.93 18.17
N MET A 39 8.09 -4.07 18.38
CA MET A 39 6.74 -4.16 18.93
C MET A 39 6.71 -3.95 20.45
N ARG A 40 7.88 -3.94 21.11
CA ARG A 40 8.05 -3.88 22.57
C ARG A 40 7.29 -4.98 23.31
N LEU A 41 7.39 -6.22 22.80
CA LEU A 41 6.70 -7.38 23.34
C LEU A 41 7.66 -8.42 23.91
N SER A 42 7.20 -9.12 24.94
CA SER A 42 7.81 -10.39 25.33
C SER A 42 7.56 -11.47 24.28
N LYS A 43 8.43 -12.48 24.23
CA LYS A 43 8.23 -13.66 23.36
C LYS A 43 6.87 -14.32 23.60
N SER A 44 6.47 -14.47 24.86
CA SER A 44 5.17 -15.07 25.22
C SER A 44 4.00 -14.26 24.68
N SER A 45 4.02 -12.93 24.88
CA SER A 45 2.97 -12.03 24.41
C SER A 45 2.82 -12.03 22.90
N PHE A 46 3.95 -12.09 22.17
CA PHE A 46 3.95 -12.20 20.71
C PHE A 46 3.23 -13.46 20.22
N TYR A 47 3.61 -14.63 20.73
CA TYR A 47 3.01 -15.89 20.29
C TYR A 47 1.52 -15.97 20.66
N GLN A 48 1.15 -15.45 21.84
CA GLN A 48 -0.25 -15.41 22.27
C GLN A 48 -1.12 -14.55 21.34
N ALA A 49 -0.60 -13.42 20.87
CA ALA A 49 -1.40 -12.46 20.11
C ALA A 49 -1.36 -12.67 18.59
N PHE A 50 -0.20 -13.04 18.06
CA PHE A 50 0.05 -13.08 16.63
C PHE A 50 0.33 -14.48 16.09
N GLY A 51 0.61 -15.45 16.97
CA GLY A 51 0.84 -16.85 16.59
C GLY A 51 2.21 -17.08 15.96
N SER A 52 2.49 -16.50 14.79
CA SER A 52 3.76 -16.67 14.10
C SER A 52 4.18 -15.39 13.38
N LYS A 53 5.45 -15.31 12.98
CA LYS A 53 5.96 -14.22 12.10
C LYS A 53 5.15 -14.14 10.81
N HIS A 54 4.82 -15.29 10.23
CA HIS A 54 4.02 -15.39 9.00
C HIS A 54 2.59 -14.87 9.19
N ALA A 55 1.91 -15.32 10.26
CA ALA A 55 0.58 -14.84 10.59
C ALA A 55 0.55 -13.33 10.90
N LEU A 56 1.56 -12.83 11.63
CA LEU A 56 1.75 -11.39 11.85
C LEU A 56 1.92 -10.64 10.54
N PHE A 57 2.79 -11.12 9.65
CA PHE A 57 3.04 -10.49 8.36
C PHE A 57 1.78 -10.43 7.50
N GLY A 58 0.99 -11.50 7.47
CA GLY A 58 -0.32 -11.50 6.81
C GLY A 58 -1.24 -10.40 7.35
N ARG A 59 -1.31 -10.23 8.68
CA ARG A 59 -2.07 -9.14 9.32
C ARG A 59 -1.51 -7.76 8.96
N CYS A 60 -0.19 -7.59 8.86
CA CYS A 60 0.44 -6.34 8.45
C CYS A 60 0.07 -5.97 7.00
N ILE A 61 0.06 -6.93 6.07
CA ILE A 61 -0.39 -6.68 4.68
C ILE A 61 -1.87 -6.29 4.65
N ASP A 62 -2.70 -6.98 5.43
CA ASP A 62 -4.13 -6.71 5.54
C ASP A 62 -4.38 -5.32 6.13
N HIS A 63 -3.65 -4.94 7.19
CA HIS A 63 -3.73 -3.61 7.79
C HIS A 63 -3.31 -2.52 6.80
N TYR A 64 -2.15 -2.68 6.15
CA TYR A 64 -1.64 -1.74 5.16
C TYR A 64 -2.65 -1.48 4.03
N ARG A 65 -3.16 -2.54 3.40
CA ARG A 65 -4.07 -2.39 2.26
C ARG A 65 -5.38 -1.73 2.67
N ASP A 66 -5.88 -2.04 3.87
CA ASP A 66 -7.15 -1.51 4.33
C ASP A 66 -7.01 -0.03 4.72
N SER A 67 -5.91 0.34 5.39
CA SER A 67 -5.59 1.74 5.71
C SER A 67 -5.38 2.58 4.45
N LEU A 68 -4.59 2.08 3.49
CA LEU A 68 -4.35 2.80 2.23
C LEU A 68 -5.63 2.93 1.39
N ALA A 69 -6.43 1.86 1.24
CA ALA A 69 -7.67 1.92 0.48
C ALA A 69 -8.70 2.87 1.12
N ARG A 70 -8.81 2.88 2.45
CA ARG A 70 -9.67 3.84 3.17
C ARG A 70 -9.22 5.28 2.94
N GLY A 71 -7.92 5.56 3.05
CA GLY A 71 -7.37 6.89 2.79
C GLY A 71 -7.64 7.37 1.36
N MET A 72 -7.39 6.51 0.38
CA MET A 72 -7.69 6.80 -1.03
C MET A 72 -9.19 7.07 -1.26
N GLN A 73 -10.06 6.27 -0.64
CA GLN A 73 -11.51 6.44 -0.75
C GLN A 73 -11.96 7.79 -0.18
N GLN A 74 -11.49 8.16 1.01
CA GLN A 74 -11.79 9.46 1.64
C GLN A 74 -11.29 10.63 0.78
N GLN A 75 -10.09 10.52 0.20
CA GLN A 75 -9.55 11.53 -0.69
C GLN A 75 -10.39 11.68 -1.96
N LEU A 76 -10.84 10.57 -2.57
CA LEU A 76 -11.71 10.60 -3.74
C LEU A 76 -13.07 11.23 -3.41
N GLU A 77 -13.66 10.90 -2.27
CA GLU A 77 -14.94 11.46 -1.82
C GLU A 77 -14.85 12.97 -1.53
N ALA A 78 -13.75 13.42 -0.93
CA ALA A 78 -13.51 14.82 -0.64
C ALA A 78 -13.10 15.65 -1.87
N ALA A 79 -12.66 15.01 -2.96
CA ALA A 79 -12.18 15.71 -4.14
C ALA A 79 -13.35 16.38 -4.91
N PRO A 80 -13.25 17.69 -5.24
CA PRO A 80 -14.26 18.38 -6.05
C PRO A 80 -14.44 17.74 -7.44
N ARG A 81 -13.34 17.30 -8.06
CA ARG A 81 -13.33 16.51 -9.29
C ARG A 81 -12.53 15.23 -9.09
N ALA A 82 -12.95 14.13 -9.71
CA ALA A 82 -12.20 12.88 -9.67
C ALA A 82 -10.85 12.97 -10.38
N TRP A 83 -10.74 13.83 -11.40
CA TRP A 83 -9.47 14.11 -12.06
C TRP A 83 -8.40 14.64 -11.09
N ASP A 84 -8.78 15.56 -10.19
CA ASP A 84 -7.84 16.15 -9.22
C ASP A 84 -7.33 15.10 -8.23
N PHE A 85 -8.17 14.14 -7.85
CA PHE A 85 -7.74 12.98 -7.06
C PHE A 85 -6.71 12.13 -7.82
N ILE A 86 -6.98 11.77 -9.09
CA ILE A 86 -6.07 10.94 -9.89
C ILE A 86 -4.72 11.66 -10.09
N ALA A 87 -4.76 12.93 -10.47
CA ALA A 87 -3.57 13.76 -10.67
C ALA A 87 -2.78 13.95 -9.38
N GLY A 88 -3.46 14.29 -8.29
CA GLY A 88 -2.86 14.47 -6.97
C GLY A 88 -2.17 13.20 -6.48
N MET A 89 -2.79 12.03 -6.64
CA MET A 89 -2.21 10.75 -6.27
C MET A 89 -0.92 10.45 -7.07
N LEU A 90 -0.93 10.62 -8.39
CA LEU A 90 0.27 10.35 -9.20
C LEU A 90 1.40 11.35 -8.91
N GLN A 91 1.06 12.60 -8.65
CA GLN A 91 2.04 13.66 -8.35
C GLN A 91 2.60 13.55 -6.93
N SER A 92 1.82 13.06 -5.96
CA SER A 92 2.27 12.95 -4.57
C SER A 92 3.47 12.03 -4.41
N VAL A 93 3.63 11.04 -5.29
CA VAL A 93 4.78 10.12 -5.30
C VAL A 93 6.11 10.88 -5.45
N ALA A 94 6.12 12.05 -6.08
CA ALA A 94 7.33 12.87 -6.16
C ALA A 94 7.78 13.41 -4.80
N GLY A 95 6.83 13.64 -3.89
CA GLY A 95 7.10 14.02 -2.50
C GLY A 95 7.68 12.87 -1.67
N GLU A 96 7.47 11.62 -2.11
CA GLU A 96 8.01 10.42 -1.46
C GLU A 96 9.49 10.18 -1.82
N THR A 97 10.15 11.02 -2.62
CA THR A 97 11.53 10.78 -3.12
C THR A 97 12.66 11.10 -2.15
N GLN A 98 12.35 11.53 -0.92
CA GLN A 98 13.33 11.83 0.11
C GLN A 98 13.01 11.07 1.41
N GLY A 99 13.99 10.98 2.30
CA GLY A 99 13.81 10.37 3.62
C GLY A 99 13.63 8.86 3.60
N GLU A 100 12.94 8.33 4.60
CA GLU A 100 12.67 6.89 4.71
C GLU A 100 11.67 6.39 3.68
N ASP A 101 10.67 7.21 3.32
CA ASP A 101 9.63 6.87 2.35
C ASP A 101 10.22 6.54 0.98
N ALA A 102 11.29 7.25 0.61
CA ALA A 102 12.02 7.01 -0.64
C ALA A 102 12.49 5.57 -0.79
N ARG A 103 12.82 4.90 0.32
CA ARG A 103 13.45 3.56 0.29
C ARG A 103 12.41 2.43 0.41
N ARG A 104 11.18 2.76 0.76
CA ARG A 104 10.15 1.79 1.16
C ARG A 104 9.33 1.30 -0.03
N GLY A 105 9.06 2.14 -1.03
CA GLY A 105 8.16 1.77 -2.14
C GLY A 105 6.78 1.33 -1.65
N CYS A 106 6.07 0.48 -2.39
CA CYS A 106 4.76 -0.05 -1.98
C CYS A 106 4.91 -1.41 -1.28
N LEU A 107 4.41 -1.55 -0.04
CA LEU A 107 4.52 -2.80 0.73
C LEU A 107 3.94 -4.00 -0.04
N VAL A 108 2.74 -3.87 -0.59
CA VAL A 108 2.06 -4.95 -1.34
C VAL A 108 2.89 -5.40 -2.56
N MET A 109 3.53 -4.46 -3.25
CA MET A 109 4.37 -4.76 -4.43
C MET A 109 5.73 -5.34 -4.02
N ASN A 110 6.32 -4.85 -2.93
CA ASN A 110 7.53 -5.46 -2.36
C ASN A 110 7.28 -6.93 -1.99
N THR A 111 6.15 -7.21 -1.33
CA THR A 111 5.74 -8.57 -0.99
C THR A 111 5.52 -9.44 -2.24
N ALA A 112 4.89 -8.88 -3.28
CA ALA A 112 4.73 -9.58 -4.55
C ALA A 112 6.09 -9.96 -5.17
N SER A 113 7.08 -9.07 -5.10
CA SER A 113 8.43 -9.33 -5.60
C SER A 113 9.21 -10.33 -4.73
N GLU A 114 9.01 -10.33 -3.42
CA GLU A 114 9.71 -11.20 -2.47
C GLU A 114 9.18 -12.65 -2.52
N PHE A 115 7.86 -12.83 -2.55
CA PHE A 115 7.23 -14.15 -2.50
C PHE A 115 6.81 -14.67 -3.88
N GLY A 116 6.53 -13.80 -4.83
CA GLY A 116 5.88 -14.19 -6.09
C GLY A 116 4.58 -14.95 -5.82
N GLN A 117 4.56 -16.22 -6.24
CA GLN A 117 3.45 -17.15 -6.01
C GLN A 117 3.84 -18.36 -5.15
N SER A 118 5.04 -18.34 -4.53
CA SER A 118 5.55 -19.48 -3.76
C SER A 118 4.75 -19.74 -2.48
N ASP A 119 4.18 -18.68 -1.90
CA ASP A 119 3.28 -18.74 -0.77
C ASP A 119 1.86 -18.35 -1.19
N ALA A 120 0.96 -19.34 -1.21
CA ALA A 120 -0.42 -19.13 -1.66
C ALA A 120 -1.20 -18.16 -0.78
N GLU A 121 -0.92 -18.12 0.52
CA GLU A 121 -1.63 -17.30 1.50
C GLU A 121 -1.23 -15.82 1.36
N VAL A 122 0.08 -15.58 1.23
CA VAL A 122 0.63 -14.24 0.97
C VAL A 122 0.19 -13.75 -0.41
N ALA A 123 0.29 -14.59 -1.44
CA ALA A 123 -0.13 -14.23 -2.79
C ALA A 123 -1.63 -13.89 -2.86
N ALA A 124 -2.48 -14.57 -2.10
CA ALA A 124 -3.90 -14.24 -1.98
C ALA A 124 -4.11 -12.85 -1.36
N ARG A 125 -3.36 -12.50 -0.31
CA ARG A 125 -3.44 -11.17 0.33
C ARG A 125 -2.93 -10.06 -0.58
N VAL A 126 -1.87 -10.31 -1.34
CA VAL A 126 -1.36 -9.39 -2.36
C VAL A 126 -2.42 -9.13 -3.43
N ARG A 127 -3.05 -10.18 -3.99
CA ARG A 127 -4.14 -10.04 -4.97
C ARG A 127 -5.31 -9.23 -4.40
N ALA A 128 -5.71 -9.51 -3.15
CA ALA A 128 -6.78 -8.78 -2.48
C ALA A 128 -6.41 -7.29 -2.25
N GLY A 129 -5.15 -7.00 -1.93
CA GLY A 129 -4.64 -5.63 -1.82
C GLY A 129 -4.74 -4.87 -3.14
N THR A 130 -4.19 -5.44 -4.21
CA THR A 130 -4.25 -4.85 -5.55
C THR A 130 -5.69 -4.61 -6.00
N ALA A 131 -6.60 -5.57 -5.75
CA ALA A 131 -8.01 -5.45 -6.10
C ALA A 131 -8.72 -4.29 -5.37
N ARG A 132 -8.35 -4.00 -4.11
CA ARG A 132 -8.91 -2.87 -3.35
C ARG A 132 -8.47 -1.54 -3.94
N PHE A 133 -7.19 -1.36 -4.26
CA PHE A 133 -6.69 -0.13 -4.88
C PHE A 133 -7.32 0.08 -6.27
N ARG A 134 -7.39 -1.00 -7.06
CA ARG A 134 -8.07 -1.00 -8.36
C ARG A 134 -9.51 -0.55 -8.25
N LYS A 135 -10.24 -0.98 -7.22
CA LYS A 135 -11.64 -0.58 -7.01
C LYS A 135 -11.78 0.93 -6.83
N VAL A 136 -10.90 1.57 -6.05
CA VAL A 136 -10.94 3.03 -5.86
C VAL A 136 -10.61 3.76 -7.17
N PHE A 137 -9.56 3.33 -7.89
CA PHE A 137 -9.25 3.93 -9.19
C PHE A 137 -10.36 3.73 -10.22
N LEU A 138 -11.02 2.57 -10.24
CA LEU A 138 -12.16 2.33 -11.12
C LEU A 138 -13.31 3.30 -10.84
N GLN A 139 -13.59 3.58 -9.56
CA GLN A 139 -14.59 4.58 -9.18
C GLN A 139 -14.16 5.99 -9.61
N ALA A 140 -12.90 6.36 -9.38
CA ALA A 140 -12.35 7.65 -9.80
C ALA A 140 -12.44 7.83 -11.32
N VAL A 141 -12.04 6.83 -12.11
CA VAL A 141 -12.09 6.89 -13.57
C VAL A 141 -13.53 7.04 -14.06
N LYS A 142 -14.47 6.24 -13.55
CA LYS A 142 -15.89 6.35 -13.93
C LYS A 142 -16.48 7.72 -13.59
N ARG A 143 -16.12 8.27 -12.43
CA ARG A 143 -16.55 9.61 -12.03
C ARG A 143 -15.93 10.68 -12.94
N ALA A 144 -14.63 10.59 -13.25
CA ALA A 144 -13.96 11.50 -14.17
C ALA A 144 -14.52 11.42 -15.60
N GLN A 145 -15.00 10.25 -16.04
CA GLN A 145 -15.72 10.11 -17.30
C GLN A 145 -17.07 10.84 -17.28
N ALA A 146 -17.84 10.69 -16.19
CA ALA A 146 -19.10 11.41 -16.02
C ALA A 146 -18.91 12.93 -15.91
N GLU A 147 -17.77 13.38 -15.37
CA GLU A 147 -17.37 14.78 -15.24
C GLU A 147 -16.74 15.36 -16.53
N GLY A 148 -16.49 14.53 -17.54
CA GLY A 148 -15.93 14.92 -18.84
C GLY A 148 -14.40 15.09 -18.89
N ASP A 149 -13.67 14.68 -17.84
CA ASP A 149 -12.20 14.77 -17.78
C ASP A 149 -11.48 13.61 -18.48
N ILE A 150 -12.16 12.46 -18.60
CA ILE A 150 -11.69 11.25 -19.30
C ILE A 150 -12.73 10.87 -20.37
N PRO A 151 -12.35 10.55 -21.62
CA PRO A 151 -13.32 10.15 -22.64
C PRO A 151 -14.10 8.89 -22.24
N ALA A 152 -15.41 8.89 -22.50
CA ALA A 152 -16.34 7.84 -22.06
C ALA A 152 -16.11 6.50 -22.80
N GLU A 153 -15.53 6.54 -23.99
CA GLU A 153 -15.20 5.39 -24.82
C GLU A 153 -13.98 4.59 -24.32
N ARG A 154 -13.18 5.16 -23.41
CA ARG A 154 -12.02 4.48 -22.83
C ARG A 154 -12.51 3.42 -21.84
N ASP A 155 -11.88 2.24 -21.87
CA ASP A 155 -12.19 1.16 -20.92
C ASP A 155 -11.77 1.56 -19.50
N ALA A 156 -12.75 1.87 -18.65
CA ALA A 156 -12.51 2.28 -17.27
C ALA A 156 -11.81 1.20 -16.42
N GLY A 157 -12.06 -0.08 -16.72
CA GLY A 157 -11.40 -1.19 -16.06
C GLY A 157 -9.91 -1.23 -16.39
N LEU A 158 -9.58 -1.12 -17.67
CA LEU A 158 -8.19 -1.08 -18.13
C LEU A 158 -7.46 0.17 -17.62
N LEU A 159 -8.11 1.32 -17.59
CA LEU A 159 -7.55 2.54 -17.02
C LEU A 159 -7.28 2.40 -15.51
N ALA A 160 -8.15 1.71 -14.75
CA ALA A 160 -7.91 1.43 -13.34
C ALA A 160 -6.68 0.52 -13.14
N ASP A 161 -6.54 -0.52 -13.96
CA ASP A 161 -5.36 -1.41 -13.95
C ASP A 161 -4.07 -0.66 -14.35
N TYR A 162 -4.17 0.22 -15.34
CA TYR A 162 -3.09 1.12 -15.76
C TYR A 162 -2.65 2.04 -14.63
N LEU A 163 -3.59 2.64 -13.88
CA LEU A 163 -3.29 3.52 -12.75
C LEU A 163 -2.62 2.79 -11.60
N VAL A 164 -3.10 1.60 -11.22
CA VAL A 164 -2.47 0.75 -10.20
C VAL A 164 -1.03 0.40 -10.59
N THR A 165 -0.83 0.05 -11.86
CA THR A 165 0.48 -0.31 -12.41
C THR A 165 1.44 0.88 -12.37
N ASN A 166 1.02 2.05 -12.85
CA ASN A 166 1.88 3.25 -12.85
C ASN A 166 2.17 3.75 -11.43
N MET A 167 1.18 3.77 -10.54
CA MET A 167 1.39 4.13 -9.13
C MET A 167 2.49 3.26 -8.49
N SER A 168 2.39 1.95 -8.71
CA SER A 168 3.37 0.97 -8.23
C SER A 168 4.75 1.21 -8.85
N GLY A 169 4.80 1.41 -10.17
CA GLY A 169 6.03 1.68 -10.91
C GLY A 169 6.73 2.96 -10.47
N LEU A 170 5.99 4.05 -10.25
CA LEU A 170 6.54 5.32 -9.75
C LEU A 170 7.18 5.13 -8.37
N ARG A 171 6.50 4.44 -7.45
CA ARG A 171 7.06 4.13 -6.12
C ARG A 171 8.27 3.21 -6.17
N SER A 172 8.28 2.26 -7.10
CA SER A 172 9.45 1.41 -7.36
C SER A 172 10.63 2.20 -7.93
N LEU A 173 10.39 3.16 -8.82
CA LEU A 173 11.42 4.07 -9.33
C LEU A 173 11.96 4.99 -8.25
N THR A 174 11.09 5.51 -7.38
CA THR A 174 11.48 6.25 -6.18
C THR A 174 12.43 5.39 -5.31
N LYS A 175 12.06 4.13 -5.05
CA LYS A 175 12.91 3.14 -4.36
C LYS A 175 14.25 2.89 -5.06
N ALA A 176 14.28 2.96 -6.39
CA ALA A 176 15.49 2.85 -7.19
C ALA A 176 16.33 4.14 -7.27
N GLY A 177 15.92 5.22 -6.59
CA GLY A 177 16.67 6.49 -6.57
C GLY A 177 16.29 7.50 -7.66
N ALA A 178 15.12 7.35 -8.28
CA ALA A 178 14.63 8.34 -9.24
C ALA A 178 14.37 9.69 -8.56
N SER A 179 14.73 10.79 -9.23
CA SER A 179 14.50 12.14 -8.71
C SER A 179 13.02 12.53 -8.77
N ALA A 180 12.60 13.42 -7.86
CA ALA A 180 11.26 14.02 -7.87
C ALA A 180 10.87 14.62 -9.24
N ALA A 181 11.84 15.19 -9.96
CA ALA A 181 11.63 15.74 -11.30
C ALA A 181 11.32 14.64 -12.32
N SER A 182 12.01 13.49 -12.23
CA SER A 182 11.73 12.33 -13.09
C SER A 182 10.35 11.76 -12.82
N ILE A 183 10.01 11.55 -11.54
CA ILE A 183 8.69 11.06 -11.11
C ILE A 183 7.57 11.97 -11.61
N ARG A 184 7.69 13.30 -11.45
CA ARG A 184 6.70 14.27 -11.96
C ARG A 184 6.50 14.18 -13.47
N ARG A 185 7.57 14.01 -14.25
CA ARG A 185 7.46 13.87 -15.72
C ARG A 185 6.72 12.59 -16.11
N ILE A 186 7.04 11.46 -15.48
CA ILE A 186 6.37 10.18 -15.76
C ILE A 186 4.89 10.25 -15.33
N ALA A 187 4.59 10.86 -14.19
CA ALA A 187 3.22 11.13 -13.76
C ALA A 187 2.45 11.99 -14.79
N GLY A 188 3.11 13.00 -15.37
CA GLY A 188 2.54 13.81 -16.45
C GLY A 188 2.20 12.99 -17.70
N VAL A 189 3.10 12.10 -18.15
CA VAL A 189 2.83 11.19 -19.27
C VAL A 189 1.66 10.24 -18.95
N THR A 190 1.63 9.72 -17.72
CA THR A 190 0.56 8.84 -17.24
C THR A 190 -0.80 9.54 -17.31
N LEU A 191 -0.87 10.81 -16.88
CA LEU A 191 -2.09 11.61 -16.95
C LEU A 191 -2.52 11.86 -18.39
N SER A 192 -1.59 12.22 -19.28
CA SER A 192 -1.90 12.42 -20.69
C SER A 192 -2.48 11.16 -21.35
N ALA A 193 -2.03 9.96 -20.95
CA ALA A 193 -2.52 8.70 -21.50
C ALA A 193 -3.96 8.32 -21.07
N LEU A 194 -4.51 9.00 -20.06
CA LEU A 194 -5.91 8.82 -19.65
C LEU A 194 -6.88 9.52 -20.58
N ARG A 195 -6.42 10.54 -21.31
CA ARG A 195 -7.21 11.38 -22.21
C ARG A 195 -7.14 10.92 -23.66
#